data_AF-A0A9K3CZ03-F1
#
_entry.id   AF-A0A9K3CZ03-F1
#
_cell.length_a   1.000
_cell.length_b   1.000
_cell.length_c   1.000
_cell.angle_alpha   90.00
_cell.angle_beta   90.00
_cell.angle_gamma   90.00
#
_symmetry.space_group_name_H-M   'P 1'
#
loop_
_entity.id
_entity.type
_entity.pdbx_description
1 polymer ?
#
loop_
_entity_poly.entity_id
_entity_poly.type
_entity_poly.pdbx_seq_one_letter_code
_entity_poly.pdbx_strand_id
1 'polypeptide(L)'
;HRSWTIETLDYVYVGVALLGTWWGLFFVLGLCQTTISMCVANWYFTRDRKHLAKGLVTGSFFKVIFFHSMSVAIGSFFIALLTWLRLIFQWVKTQVKEKESSFAKYLMGCIDCCLWVFEKALKYVNKIVYVSVAISGKSYCGAAGEAIPLLAMNTARVVALNVIVFASMLMSVVEVVIDTVFYSFLIDDKMHGDKEAEQYFAPRELHAFLKAKGDGAEKGCCC
;
A
#
# COMPACT_ATOMS: atom_id res chain seq x y z
N HIS A 1 -29.29 4.57 21.70
CA HIS A 1 -29.86 4.82 20.36
C HIS A 1 -28.98 5.86 19.68
N ARG A 2 -28.16 5.48 18.69
CA ARG A 2 -27.11 6.33 18.12
C ARG A 2 -27.73 7.32 17.12
N SER A 3 -27.82 8.60 17.49
CA SER A 3 -28.30 9.67 16.62
C SER A 3 -27.24 9.97 15.56
N TRP A 4 -27.45 9.50 14.34
CA TRP A 4 -26.70 9.96 13.18
C TRP A 4 -27.02 11.44 12.98
N THR A 5 -26.07 12.33 13.22
CA THR A 5 -26.23 13.76 12.91
C THR A 5 -26.26 13.91 11.39
N ILE A 6 -27.03 14.88 10.87
CA ILE A 6 -27.18 15.10 9.42
C ILE A 6 -25.80 15.19 8.72
N GLU A 7 -24.81 15.79 9.38
CA GLU A 7 -23.42 15.84 8.90
C GLU A 7 -22.77 14.46 8.66
N THR A 8 -22.97 13.49 9.56
CA THR A 8 -22.42 12.13 9.37
C THR A 8 -23.04 11.40 8.19
N LEU A 9 -24.30 11.73 7.88
CA LEU A 9 -25.02 11.16 6.74
C LEU A 9 -24.44 11.68 5.42
N ASP A 10 -24.12 12.98 5.35
CA ASP A 10 -23.55 13.62 4.17
C ASP A 10 -22.16 13.05 3.82
N TYR A 11 -21.29 12.83 4.80
CA TYR A 11 -19.98 12.20 4.56
C TYR A 11 -20.10 10.78 4.01
N VAL A 12 -21.05 9.98 4.51
CA VAL A 12 -21.28 8.62 4.02
C VAL A 12 -21.80 8.64 2.59
N TYR A 13 -22.74 9.53 2.25
CA TYR A 13 -23.23 9.66 0.89
C TYR A 13 -22.14 10.07 -0.10
N VAL A 14 -21.32 11.07 0.26
CA VAL A 14 -20.17 11.48 -0.57
C VAL A 14 -19.20 10.32 -0.77
N GLY A 15 -18.90 9.56 0.30
CA GLY A 15 -18.03 8.39 0.22
C GLY A 15 -18.54 7.32 -0.74
N VAL A 16 -19.82 6.96 -0.63
CA VAL A 16 -20.48 5.98 -1.51
C VAL A 16 -20.53 6.48 -2.96
N ALA A 17 -20.83 7.77 -3.17
CA ALA A 17 -20.88 8.36 -4.51
C ALA A 17 -19.49 8.35 -5.20
N LEU A 18 -18.43 8.66 -4.46
CA LEU A 18 -17.05 8.56 -4.96
C LEU A 18 -16.70 7.12 -5.32
N LEU A 19 -16.97 6.16 -4.43
CA LEU A 19 -16.71 4.74 -4.69
C LEU A 19 -17.47 4.27 -5.94
N GLY A 20 -18.74 4.64 -6.06
CA GLY A 20 -19.58 4.32 -7.22
C GLY A 20 -19.05 4.93 -8.52
N THR A 21 -18.57 6.17 -8.48
CA THR A 21 -17.99 6.85 -9.65
C THR A 21 -16.70 6.17 -10.10
N TRP A 22 -15.80 5.87 -9.16
CA TRP A 22 -14.56 5.13 -9.46
C TRP A 22 -14.84 3.73 -9.99
N TRP A 23 -15.80 3.03 -9.39
CA TRP A 23 -16.22 1.71 -9.85
C TRP A 23 -16.78 1.74 -11.26
N GLY A 24 -17.68 2.70 -11.55
CA GLY A 24 -18.22 2.91 -12.89
C GLY A 24 -17.13 3.16 -13.93
N LEU A 25 -16.14 3.99 -13.61
CA LEU A 25 -15.00 4.25 -14.50
C LEU A 25 -14.20 2.97 -14.78
N PHE A 26 -13.80 2.23 -13.74
CA PHE A 26 -13.06 0.97 -13.92
C PHE A 26 -13.90 -0.11 -14.61
N PHE A 27 -15.22 -0.11 -14.43
CA PHE A 27 -16.14 -1.01 -15.09
C PHE A 27 -16.17 -0.75 -16.59
N VAL A 28 -16.34 0.51 -17.02
CA VAL A 28 -16.31 0.88 -18.44
C VAL A 28 -14.95 0.53 -19.06
N LEU A 29 -13.84 0.85 -18.38
CA LEU A 29 -12.50 0.48 -18.83
C LEU A 29 -12.35 -1.05 -18.97
N GLY A 30 -12.87 -1.81 -18.02
CA GLY A 30 -12.87 -3.28 -18.06
C GLY A 30 -13.72 -3.84 -19.20
N LEU A 31 -14.87 -3.24 -19.50
CA LEU A 31 -15.72 -3.61 -20.64
C LEU A 31 -14.97 -3.40 -21.96
N CYS A 32 -14.33 -2.23 -22.13
CA CYS A 32 -13.52 -1.93 -23.31
C CYS A 32 -12.38 -2.94 -23.46
N GLN A 33 -11.65 -3.21 -22.38
CA GLN A 33 -10.50 -4.12 -22.42
C GLN A 33 -10.91 -5.56 -22.76
N THR A 34 -11.99 -6.05 -22.16
CA THR A 34 -12.53 -7.39 -22.42
C THR A 34 -13.08 -7.48 -23.85
N THR A 35 -13.73 -6.42 -24.34
CA THR A 35 -14.25 -6.34 -25.72
C THR A 35 -13.11 -6.42 -26.75
N ILE A 36 -12.05 -5.64 -26.54
CA ILE A 36 -10.86 -5.69 -27.41
C ILE A 36 -10.25 -7.09 -27.37
N SER A 37 -10.11 -7.68 -26.19
CA SER A 37 -9.56 -9.03 -26.02
C SER A 37 -10.38 -10.08 -26.77
N MET A 38 -11.72 -10.00 -26.69
CA MET A 38 -12.63 -10.91 -27.39
C MET A 38 -12.61 -10.70 -28.90
N CYS A 39 -12.55 -9.45 -29.36
CA CYS A 39 -12.42 -9.12 -30.78
C CYS A 39 -11.11 -9.70 -31.35
N VAL A 40 -10.00 -9.50 -30.64
CA VAL A 40 -8.68 -10.04 -31.02
C VAL A 40 -8.69 -11.56 -30.99
N ALA A 41 -9.25 -12.20 -29.96
CA ALA A 41 -9.37 -13.65 -29.88
C ALA A 41 -10.17 -14.22 -31.06
N ASN A 42 -11.37 -13.67 -31.33
CA ASN A 42 -12.20 -14.09 -32.46
C ASN A 42 -11.48 -13.88 -33.80
N TRP A 43 -10.79 -12.76 -33.99
CA TRP A 43 -10.02 -12.51 -35.21
C TRP A 43 -8.81 -13.45 -35.33
N TYR A 44 -8.08 -13.68 -34.24
CA TYR A 44 -6.86 -14.49 -34.25
C TYR A 44 -7.16 -15.97 -34.50
N PHE A 45 -8.18 -16.52 -33.84
CA PHE A 45 -8.53 -17.94 -33.94
C PHE A 45 -9.41 -18.29 -35.16
N THR A 46 -9.97 -17.29 -35.87
CA THR A 46 -10.72 -17.51 -37.10
C THR A 46 -9.79 -17.58 -38.31
N ARG A 47 -9.47 -18.81 -38.75
CA ARG A 47 -8.52 -19.07 -39.86
C ARG A 47 -9.08 -18.67 -41.23
N ASP A 48 -10.35 -18.96 -41.51
CA ASP A 48 -11.02 -18.48 -42.73
C ASP A 48 -11.78 -17.18 -42.46
N ARG A 49 -11.33 -16.09 -43.09
CA ARG A 49 -11.90 -14.75 -42.93
C ARG A 49 -13.35 -14.63 -43.41
N LYS A 50 -13.83 -15.56 -44.25
CA LYS A 50 -15.24 -15.61 -44.68
C LYS A 50 -16.20 -15.93 -43.53
N HIS A 51 -15.73 -16.61 -42.49
CA HIS A 51 -16.52 -16.90 -41.29
C HIS A 51 -16.45 -15.78 -40.23
N LEU A 52 -15.68 -14.72 -40.48
CA LEU A 52 -15.60 -13.60 -39.55
C LEU A 52 -16.86 -12.72 -39.66
N ALA A 53 -17.49 -12.42 -38.53
CA ALA A 53 -18.69 -11.59 -38.51
C ALA A 53 -18.40 -10.17 -39.03
N LYS A 54 -19.26 -9.67 -39.94
CA LYS A 54 -19.17 -8.31 -40.53
C LYS A 54 -19.27 -7.17 -39.51
N GLY A 55 -19.75 -7.45 -38.29
CA GLY A 55 -19.80 -6.52 -37.16
C GLY A 55 -19.04 -7.05 -35.94
N LEU A 56 -17.81 -7.52 -36.12
CA LEU A 56 -17.03 -8.20 -35.08
C LEU A 56 -16.90 -7.42 -33.77
N VAL A 57 -16.60 -6.12 -33.86
CA VAL A 57 -16.41 -5.25 -32.67
C VAL A 57 -17.73 -5.09 -31.93
N THR A 58 -18.79 -4.69 -32.63
CA THR A 58 -20.14 -4.50 -32.07
C THR A 58 -20.67 -5.80 -31.47
N GLY A 59 -20.52 -6.92 -32.19
CA GLY A 59 -20.93 -8.23 -31.71
C GLY A 59 -20.14 -8.68 -30.48
N SER A 60 -18.84 -8.41 -30.42
CA SER A 60 -18.02 -8.71 -29.23
C SER A 60 -18.42 -7.84 -28.04
N PHE A 61 -18.69 -6.54 -28.27
CA PHE A 61 -19.12 -5.62 -27.23
C PHE A 61 -20.43 -6.06 -26.56
N PHE A 62 -21.45 -6.39 -27.35
CA PHE A 62 -22.72 -6.89 -26.82
C PHE A 62 -22.53 -8.24 -26.11
N LYS A 63 -21.69 -9.14 -26.62
CA LYS A 63 -21.38 -10.40 -25.93
C LYS A 63 -20.73 -10.14 -24.57
N VAL A 64 -19.79 -9.21 -24.46
CA VAL A 64 -19.18 -8.85 -23.18
C VAL A 64 -20.22 -8.28 -22.22
N ILE A 65 -21.11 -7.38 -22.68
CA ILE A 65 -22.17 -6.82 -21.84
C ILE A 65 -23.14 -7.90 -21.34
N PHE A 66 -23.61 -8.80 -22.21
CA PHE A 66 -24.64 -9.75 -21.82
C PHE A 66 -24.10 -11.00 -21.10
N PHE A 67 -22.89 -11.46 -21.45
CA PHE A 67 -22.35 -12.72 -20.93
C PHE A 67 -21.20 -12.55 -19.94
N HIS A 68 -20.44 -11.44 -19.99
CA HIS A 68 -19.24 -11.25 -19.17
C HIS A 68 -19.27 -10.02 -18.26
N SER A 69 -20.34 -9.23 -18.27
CA SER A 69 -20.47 -8.02 -17.45
C SER A 69 -20.30 -8.28 -15.96
N MET A 70 -20.82 -9.40 -15.44
CA MET A 70 -20.63 -9.77 -14.04
C MET A 70 -19.15 -10.00 -13.70
N SER A 71 -18.41 -10.68 -14.56
CA SER A 71 -16.98 -10.91 -14.35
C SER A 71 -16.17 -9.60 -14.41
N VAL A 72 -16.54 -8.71 -15.32
CA VAL A 72 -15.95 -7.37 -15.43
C VAL A 72 -16.30 -6.51 -14.20
N ALA A 73 -17.53 -6.59 -13.71
CA ALA A 73 -18.00 -5.87 -12.53
C ALA A 73 -17.26 -6.28 -11.26
N ILE A 74 -17.02 -7.59 -11.07
CA ILE A 74 -16.25 -8.11 -9.93
C ILE A 74 -14.81 -7.60 -9.98
N GLY A 75 -14.13 -7.72 -11.13
CA GLY A 75 -12.76 -7.25 -11.28
C GLY A 75 -12.62 -5.74 -11.07
N SER A 76 -13.52 -4.95 -11.66
CA SER A 76 -13.52 -3.49 -11.53
C SER A 76 -13.84 -3.04 -10.11
N PHE A 77 -14.71 -3.77 -9.39
CA PHE A 77 -15.05 -3.48 -8.01
C PHE A 77 -13.85 -3.60 -7.08
N PHE A 78 -13.05 -4.67 -7.19
CA PHE A 78 -11.85 -4.80 -6.38
C PHE A 78 -10.84 -3.68 -6.65
N ILE A 79 -10.66 -3.27 -7.91
CA ILE A 79 -9.78 -2.13 -8.24
C ILE A 79 -10.30 -0.83 -7.61
N ALA A 80 -11.60 -0.58 -7.73
CA ALA A 80 -12.23 0.61 -7.17
C ALA A 80 -12.11 0.66 -5.65
N LEU A 81 -12.36 -0.48 -4.99
CA LEU A 81 -12.25 -0.62 -3.54
C LEU A 81 -10.83 -0.31 -3.05
N LEU A 82 -9.79 -0.89 -3.67
CA LEU A 82 -8.41 -0.60 -3.28
C LEU A 82 -8.00 0.84 -3.57
N THR A 83 -8.43 1.39 -4.71
CA THR A 83 -8.17 2.80 -5.05
C THR A 83 -8.80 3.72 -4.00
N TRP A 84 -10.02 3.42 -3.57
CA TRP A 84 -10.76 4.19 -2.58
C TRP A 84 -10.16 4.05 -1.17
N LEU A 85 -9.77 2.84 -0.75
CA LEU A 85 -9.04 2.61 0.51
C LEU A 85 -7.73 3.40 0.56
N ARG A 86 -6.99 3.44 -0.55
CA ARG A 86 -5.75 4.22 -0.63
C ARG A 86 -6.00 5.72 -0.56
N LEU A 87 -7.07 6.22 -1.18
CA LEU A 87 -7.48 7.62 -1.05
C LEU A 87 -7.83 7.98 0.39
N ILE A 88 -8.57 7.13 1.11
CA ILE A 88 -8.87 7.33 2.53
C ILE A 88 -7.58 7.34 3.33
N PHE A 89 -6.67 6.40 3.08
CA PHE A 89 -5.39 6.35 3.78
C PHE A 89 -4.57 7.63 3.56
N GLN A 90 -4.51 8.13 2.32
CA GLN A 90 -3.84 9.38 1.99
C GLN A 90 -4.49 10.59 2.67
N TRP A 91 -5.82 10.61 2.74
CA TRP A 91 -6.55 11.64 3.46
C TRP A 91 -6.23 11.60 4.97
N VAL A 92 -6.26 10.42 5.61
CA VAL A 92 -5.88 10.26 7.02
C VAL A 92 -4.44 10.74 7.24
N LYS A 93 -3.51 10.36 6.36
CA LYS A 93 -2.11 10.82 6.39
C LYS A 93 -2.00 12.34 6.31
N THR A 94 -2.90 13.04 5.62
CA THR A 94 -2.90 14.52 5.59
C THR A 94 -3.42 15.15 6.88
N GLN A 95 -4.33 14.49 7.60
CA GLN A 95 -4.90 15.01 8.84
C GLN A 95 -3.98 14.83 10.05
N VAL A 96 -3.17 13.77 10.03
CA VAL A 96 -2.29 13.44 11.16
C VAL A 96 -0.98 14.26 11.08
N LYS A 97 -0.63 14.82 9.91
CA LYS A 97 0.67 15.44 9.55
C LYS A 97 1.26 16.42 10.57
N GLU A 98 0.41 17.15 11.30
CA GLU A 98 0.84 18.18 12.26
C GLU A 98 1.22 17.63 13.64
N LYS A 99 0.87 16.38 13.97
CA LYS A 99 1.04 15.79 15.32
C LYS A 99 1.92 14.55 15.37
N GLU A 100 2.64 14.26 14.29
CA GLU A 100 3.33 12.97 14.11
C GLU A 100 4.79 13.02 14.54
N SER A 101 5.23 12.01 15.29
CA SER A 101 6.66 11.71 15.44
C SER A 101 7.26 11.31 14.10
N SER A 102 8.59 11.46 13.95
CA SER A 102 9.31 10.99 12.76
C SER A 102 8.94 9.54 12.42
N PHE A 103 8.89 8.65 13.41
CA PHE A 103 8.50 7.24 13.23
C PHE A 103 7.14 7.04 12.54
N ALA A 104 6.12 7.79 12.95
CA ALA A 104 4.78 7.67 12.38
C ALA A 104 4.75 8.08 10.89
N LYS A 105 5.52 9.12 10.50
CA LYS A 105 5.65 9.56 9.10
C LYS A 105 6.18 8.46 8.19
N TYR A 106 7.21 7.73 8.63
CA TYR A 106 7.79 6.62 7.86
C TYR A 106 6.85 5.43 7.76
N LEU A 107 6.23 5.04 8.87
CA LEU A 107 5.27 3.94 8.86
C LEU A 107 4.12 4.22 7.89
N MET A 108 3.58 5.45 7.88
CA MET A 108 2.55 5.83 6.92
C MET A 108 3.06 5.95 5.48
N GLY A 109 4.34 6.29 5.28
CA GLY A 109 5.00 6.19 3.98
C GLY A 109 5.04 4.75 3.46
N CYS A 110 5.45 3.80 4.31
CA CYS A 110 5.53 2.38 3.96
C CYS A 110 4.16 1.81 3.61
N ILE A 111 3.13 2.12 4.39
CA ILE A 111 1.77 1.65 4.13
C ILE A 111 1.22 2.21 2.81
N ASP A 112 1.41 3.51 2.51
CA ASP A 112 0.99 4.09 1.22
C ASP A 112 1.72 3.43 0.03
N CYS A 113 3.01 3.12 0.20
CA CYS A 113 3.79 2.38 -0.80
C CYS A 113 3.21 0.97 -1.03
N CYS A 114 2.96 0.20 0.03
CA CYS A 114 2.34 -1.12 -0.06
C CYS A 114 0.98 -1.07 -0.77
N LEU A 115 0.14 -0.11 -0.40
CA LEU A 115 -1.19 0.08 -1.00
C LEU A 115 -1.07 0.46 -2.48
N TRP A 116 -0.11 1.30 -2.86
CA TRP A 116 0.15 1.64 -4.26
C TRP A 116 0.56 0.41 -5.07
N VAL A 117 1.50 -0.38 -4.56
CA VAL A 117 1.97 -1.60 -5.24
C VAL A 117 0.83 -2.60 -5.36
N PHE A 118 0.03 -2.78 -4.32
CA PHE A 118 -1.10 -3.68 -4.34
C PHE A 118 -2.19 -3.24 -5.34
N GLU A 119 -2.50 -1.94 -5.41
CA GLU A 119 -3.39 -1.36 -6.41
C GLU A 119 -2.89 -1.64 -7.85
N LYS A 120 -1.58 -1.49 -8.10
CA LYS A 120 -0.96 -1.77 -9.41
C LYS A 120 -0.96 -3.25 -9.75
N ALA A 121 -0.63 -4.11 -8.78
CA ALA A 121 -0.67 -5.56 -8.95
C ALA A 121 -2.08 -6.03 -9.31
N LEU A 122 -3.10 -5.54 -8.60
CA LEU A 122 -4.48 -5.89 -8.88
C LEU A 122 -4.93 -5.42 -10.27
N LYS A 123 -4.58 -4.21 -10.70
CA LYS A 123 -4.86 -3.72 -12.07
C LYS A 123 -4.20 -4.61 -13.13
N TYR A 124 -2.98 -5.09 -12.87
CA TYR A 124 -2.28 -5.97 -13.78
C TYR A 124 -2.89 -7.39 -13.83
N VAL A 125 -3.24 -7.96 -12.67
CA VAL A 125 -3.97 -9.23 -12.59
C VAL A 125 -5.26 -9.14 -13.39
N ASN A 126 -6.07 -8.11 -13.14
CA ASN A 126 -7.34 -7.92 -13.85
C ASN A 126 -7.18 -7.81 -15.36
N LYS A 127 -6.10 -7.18 -15.82
CA LYS A 127 -5.79 -7.12 -17.25
C LYS A 127 -5.69 -8.53 -17.85
N ILE A 128 -4.99 -9.44 -17.19
CA ILE A 128 -4.77 -10.81 -17.64
C ILE A 128 -6.05 -11.65 -17.47
N VAL A 129 -6.78 -11.45 -16.37
CA VAL A 129 -8.08 -12.11 -16.14
C VAL A 129 -9.07 -11.75 -17.23
N TYR A 130 -9.22 -10.48 -17.60
CA TYR A 130 -10.14 -10.08 -18.67
C TYR A 130 -9.79 -10.68 -20.03
N VAL A 131 -8.50 -10.88 -20.32
CA VAL A 131 -8.07 -11.61 -21.52
C VAL A 131 -8.48 -13.08 -21.44
N SER A 132 -8.23 -13.75 -20.31
CA SER A 132 -8.65 -15.15 -20.10
C SER A 132 -10.18 -15.30 -20.17
N VAL A 133 -10.96 -14.40 -19.56
CA VAL A 133 -12.43 -14.38 -19.66
C VAL A 133 -12.86 -14.29 -21.13
N ALA A 134 -12.22 -13.42 -21.92
CA ALA A 134 -12.56 -13.24 -23.33
C ALA A 134 -12.22 -14.45 -24.21
N ILE A 135 -11.16 -15.21 -23.90
CA ILE A 135 -10.71 -16.37 -24.67
C ILE A 135 -11.42 -17.65 -24.22
N SER A 136 -11.40 -17.92 -22.91
CA SER A 136 -11.86 -19.17 -22.30
C SER A 136 -13.35 -19.15 -21.96
N GLY A 137 -13.99 -17.97 -21.92
CA GLY A 137 -15.40 -17.82 -21.54
C GLY A 137 -15.72 -18.16 -20.07
N LYS A 138 -14.69 -18.31 -19.22
CA LYS A 138 -14.83 -18.69 -17.81
C LYS A 138 -15.30 -17.52 -16.95
N SER A 139 -15.85 -17.84 -15.77
CA SER A 139 -16.14 -16.84 -14.74
C SER A 139 -14.85 -16.18 -14.24
N TYR A 140 -14.98 -15.00 -13.64
CA TYR A 140 -13.86 -14.26 -13.06
C TYR A 140 -12.94 -15.14 -12.19
N CYS A 141 -13.50 -15.93 -11.27
CA CYS A 141 -12.71 -16.80 -10.38
C CYS A 141 -11.95 -17.89 -11.14
N GLY A 142 -12.58 -18.50 -12.16
CA GLY A 142 -11.92 -19.49 -13.01
C GLY A 142 -10.79 -18.89 -13.83
N ALA A 143 -11.02 -17.73 -14.44
CA ALA A 143 -10.01 -16.99 -15.20
C ALA A 143 -8.87 -16.46 -14.32
N ALA A 144 -9.16 -16.04 -13.08
CA ALA A 144 -8.17 -15.66 -12.09
C ALA A 144 -7.26 -16.83 -11.68
N GLY A 145 -7.81 -18.02 -11.50
CA GLY A 145 -7.04 -19.24 -11.20
C GLY A 145 -6.01 -19.59 -12.28
N GLU A 146 -6.27 -19.24 -13.54
CA GLU A 146 -5.33 -19.42 -14.66
C GLU A 146 -4.35 -18.25 -14.81
N ALA A 147 -4.83 -17.03 -14.58
CA ALA A 147 -4.04 -15.82 -14.69
C ALA A 147 -2.96 -15.72 -13.60
N ILE A 148 -3.28 -16.09 -12.35
CA ILE A 148 -2.37 -15.95 -11.22
C ILE A 148 -1.05 -16.74 -11.42
N PRO A 149 -1.07 -18.03 -11.84
CA PRO A 149 0.16 -18.75 -12.19
C PRO A 149 0.95 -18.10 -13.34
N LEU A 150 0.28 -17.59 -14.38
CA LEU A 150 0.94 -16.88 -15.49
C LEU A 150 1.65 -15.60 -15.04
N LEU A 151 1.11 -14.89 -14.05
CA LEU A 151 1.81 -13.78 -13.38
C LEU A 151 2.99 -14.28 -12.54
N ALA A 152 2.79 -15.37 -11.79
CA ALA A 152 3.81 -15.94 -10.92
C ALA A 152 5.04 -16.41 -11.70
N MET A 153 4.87 -16.82 -12.96
CA MET A 153 5.95 -17.22 -13.87
C MET A 153 6.66 -16.02 -14.55
N ASN A 154 6.02 -14.85 -14.63
CA ASN A 154 6.69 -13.56 -14.93
C ASN A 154 7.30 -12.94 -13.66
N THR A 155 7.81 -13.81 -12.80
CA THR A 155 8.36 -13.57 -11.46
C THR A 155 9.35 -12.41 -11.45
N ALA A 156 10.15 -12.24 -12.51
CA ALA A 156 11.20 -11.23 -12.58
C ALA A 156 10.71 -9.79 -12.34
N ARG A 157 9.56 -9.39 -12.91
CA ARG A 157 9.04 -8.01 -12.73
C ARG A 157 8.41 -7.82 -11.35
N VAL A 158 7.70 -8.83 -10.86
CA VAL A 158 7.09 -8.80 -9.52
C VAL A 158 8.18 -8.85 -8.44
N VAL A 159 9.23 -9.65 -8.64
CA VAL A 159 10.42 -9.70 -7.78
C VAL A 159 11.19 -8.39 -7.85
N ALA A 160 11.41 -7.81 -9.02
CA ALA A 160 12.10 -6.51 -9.13
C ALA A 160 11.33 -5.42 -8.37
N LEU A 161 10.00 -5.37 -8.50
CA LEU A 161 9.16 -4.45 -7.73
C LEU A 161 9.24 -4.75 -6.23
N ASN A 162 9.16 -6.01 -5.82
CA ASN A 162 9.27 -6.40 -4.42
C ASN A 162 10.66 -6.05 -3.85
N VAL A 163 11.74 -6.23 -4.61
CA VAL A 163 13.10 -5.85 -4.19
C VAL A 163 13.21 -4.35 -3.99
N ILE A 164 12.66 -3.54 -4.90
CA ILE A 164 12.65 -2.07 -4.76
C ILE A 164 11.85 -1.65 -3.52
N VAL A 165 10.72 -2.29 -3.26
CA VAL A 165 9.87 -2.03 -2.07
C VAL A 165 10.56 -2.47 -0.78
N PHE A 166 11.18 -3.64 -0.76
CA PHE A 166 11.95 -4.10 0.40
C PHE A 166 13.15 -3.20 0.66
N ALA A 167 13.87 -2.79 -0.38
CA ALA A 167 14.98 -1.86 -0.26
C ALA A 167 14.51 -0.49 0.29
N SER A 168 13.39 0.05 -0.21
CA SER A 168 12.86 1.32 0.29
C SER A 168 12.36 1.23 1.73
N MET A 169 11.80 0.09 2.14
CA MET A 169 11.44 -0.17 3.54
C MET A 169 12.67 -0.20 4.45
N LEU A 170 13.75 -0.89 4.05
CA LEU A 170 14.97 -0.97 4.87
C LEU A 170 15.61 0.41 5.06
N MET A 171 15.62 1.24 4.02
CA MET A 171 16.13 2.62 4.12
C MET A 171 15.32 3.47 5.11
N SER A 172 13.99 3.27 5.18
CA SER A 172 13.14 4.01 6.12
C SER A 172 13.40 3.67 7.60
N VAL A 173 13.81 2.43 7.89
CA VAL A 173 14.12 2.00 9.27
C VAL A 173 15.37 2.71 9.79
N VAL A 174 16.40 2.84 8.94
CA VAL A 174 17.64 3.54 9.29
C VAL A 174 17.37 5.00 9.61
N GLU A 175 16.51 5.65 8.83
CA GLU A 175 16.13 7.06 9.02
C GLU A 175 15.41 7.30 10.36
N VAL A 176 14.46 6.44 10.71
CA VAL A 176 13.78 6.46 12.03
C VAL A 176 14.77 6.36 13.19
N VAL A 177 15.73 5.44 13.08
CA VAL A 177 16.70 5.20 14.16
C VAL A 177 17.56 6.44 14.37
N ILE A 178 18.02 7.07 13.29
CA ILE A 178 18.81 8.30 13.35
C ILE A 178 18.01 9.41 14.03
N ASP A 179 16.77 9.66 13.61
CA ASP A 179 15.91 10.70 14.19
C ASP A 179 15.64 10.47 15.67
N THR A 180 15.39 9.21 16.06
CA THR A 180 15.11 8.85 17.45
C THR A 180 16.34 9.06 18.32
N VAL A 181 17.51 8.62 17.86
CA VAL A 181 18.78 8.81 18.57
C VAL A 181 19.10 10.30 18.71
N PHE A 182 18.95 11.06 17.64
CA PHE A 182 19.18 12.51 17.67
C PHE A 182 18.23 13.22 18.65
N TYR A 183 16.95 12.85 18.66
CA TYR A 183 15.97 13.39 19.60
C TYR A 183 16.30 13.04 21.06
N SER A 184 16.74 11.80 21.31
CA SER A 184 17.22 11.39 22.64
C SER A 184 18.43 12.20 23.09
N PHE A 185 19.40 12.45 22.21
CA PHE A 185 20.54 13.31 22.50
C PHE A 185 20.13 14.76 22.80
N LEU A 186 19.21 15.34 22.03
CA LEU A 186 18.71 16.70 22.28
C LEU A 186 17.97 16.82 23.62
N ILE A 187 17.22 15.78 24.03
CA ILE A 187 16.58 15.74 25.35
C ILE A 187 17.64 15.67 26.46
N ASP A 188 18.66 14.83 26.28
CA ASP A 188 19.73 14.66 27.26
C ASP A 188 20.53 15.96 27.46
N ASP A 189 20.90 16.62 26.36
CA ASP A 189 21.59 17.91 26.37
C ASP A 189 20.75 19.01 27.03
N LYS A 190 19.42 19.04 26.78
CA LYS A 190 18.54 20.02 27.44
C LYS A 190 18.35 19.76 28.94
N MET A 191 18.41 18.50 29.38
CA MET A 191 18.24 18.13 30.78
C MET A 191 19.53 18.30 31.58
N HIS A 192 20.71 18.14 30.95
CA HIS A 192 22.01 18.10 31.60
C HIS A 192 22.98 19.22 31.20
N GLY A 193 22.73 19.98 30.12
CA GLY A 193 23.64 20.97 29.55
C GLY A 193 23.93 22.19 30.45
N ASP A 194 23.02 22.53 31.37
CA ASP A 194 23.23 23.62 32.34
C ASP A 194 23.77 23.10 33.70
N LYS A 195 23.95 21.79 33.88
CA LYS A 195 24.36 21.17 35.15
C LYS A 195 25.64 20.36 34.99
N GLU A 196 26.77 21.03 34.79
CA GLU A 196 28.09 20.39 34.83
C GLU A 196 28.45 19.78 36.21
N ALA A 197 27.64 19.96 37.26
CA ALA A 197 28.01 19.57 38.64
C ALA A 197 27.25 18.36 39.23
N GLU A 198 26.23 17.81 38.58
CA GLU A 198 25.42 16.69 39.14
C GLU A 198 25.26 15.54 38.13
N GLN A 199 26.37 15.11 37.52
CA GLN A 199 26.35 13.97 36.63
C GLN A 199 26.60 12.66 37.41
N TYR A 200 25.74 11.69 37.10
CA TYR A 200 25.58 10.33 37.63
C TYR A 200 24.51 10.14 38.73
N PHE A 201 23.45 9.43 38.34
CA PHE A 201 22.50 8.71 39.20
C PHE A 201 23.19 7.55 39.97
N ALA A 202 24.36 7.81 40.57
CA ALA A 202 24.92 6.88 41.54
C ALA A 202 24.11 7.00 42.83
N PRO A 203 23.55 5.89 43.37
CA PRO A 203 22.93 5.89 44.69
C PRO A 203 23.89 6.53 45.71
N ARG A 204 23.37 7.32 46.66
CA ARG A 204 24.21 8.08 47.62
C ARG A 204 25.27 7.21 48.31
N GLU A 205 24.99 5.93 48.49
CA GLU A 205 25.92 4.95 49.08
C GLU A 205 27.17 4.72 48.23
N LEU A 206 27.04 4.71 46.90
CA LEU A 206 28.17 4.49 46.00
C LEU A 206 29.07 5.73 45.92
N HIS A 207 28.50 6.94 46.01
CA HIS A 207 29.28 8.19 46.15
C HIS A 207 30.10 8.21 47.44
N ALA A 208 29.52 7.76 48.56
CA ALA A 208 30.24 7.64 49.82
C ALA A 208 31.39 6.63 49.71
N PHE A 209 31.18 5.50 49.02
CA PHE A 209 32.19 4.47 48.80
C PHE A 209 33.35 4.95 47.90
N LEU A 210 33.05 5.65 46.80
CA LEU A 210 34.07 6.21 45.90
C LEU A 210 34.91 7.30 46.59
N LYS A 211 34.28 8.17 47.39
CA LYS A 211 34.98 9.21 48.16
C LYS A 211 35.88 8.62 49.24
N ALA A 212 35.39 7.63 49.98
CA ALA A 212 36.20 6.91 50.98
C ALA A 212 37.40 6.18 50.36
N LYS A 213 37.26 5.66 49.14
CA LYS A 213 38.34 4.99 48.41
C LYS A 213 39.34 5.99 47.81
N GLY A 214 38.90 7.16 47.37
CA GLY A 214 39.75 8.25 46.89
C GLY A 214 40.62 8.84 48.00
N ASP A 215 40.02 9.15 49.16
CA ASP A 215 40.73 9.68 50.34
C ASP A 215 41.70 8.65 50.96
N GLY A 216 41.44 7.35 50.75
CA GLY A 216 42.32 6.26 51.18
C GLY A 216 43.52 6.03 50.25
N ALA A 217 43.42 6.37 48.97
CA ALA A 217 44.52 6.26 48.02
C ALA A 217 45.55 7.40 48.16
N GLU A 218 45.10 8.60 48.53
CA GLU A 218 45.98 9.77 48.71
C GLU A 218 46.80 9.71 50.01
N LYS A 219 46.33 8.98 51.02
CA LYS A 219 47.05 8.76 52.29
C LYS A 219 48.03 7.58 52.28
N GLY A 220 48.12 6.84 51.16
CA GLY A 220 48.92 5.62 51.02
C GLY A 220 50.21 5.74 50.22
N CYS A 221 50.51 6.91 49.62
CA CYS A 221 51.67 7.09 48.75
C CYS A 221 52.60 8.21 49.25
N CYS A 222 53.07 8.08 50.49
CA CYS A 222 54.27 8.74 50.98
C CYS A 222 55.19 7.66 51.56
N CYS A 223 55.94 7.00 50.67
CA CYS A 223 57.17 6.28 50.96
C CYS A 223 58.16 6.64 49.86
#